data_AF-A0A7Y6CF52-F1
#
_entry.id   AF-A0A7Y6CF52-F1
#
_cell.length_a   1.000
_cell.length_b   1.000
_cell.length_c   1.000
_cell.angle_alpha   90.00
_cell.angle_beta   90.00
_cell.angle_gamma   90.00
#
_symmetry.space_group_name_H-M   'P 1'
#
loop_
_entity.id
_entity.type
_entity.pdbx_description
1 polymer ?
#
loop_
_entity_poly.entity_id
_entity_poly.type
_entity_poly.pdbx_seq_one_letter_code
_entity_poly.pdbx_strand_id
1 'polypeptide(L)'
;MTTTVWLSPSATAFSCVCEPCLERARRSGVLFADALSVASVRGAVAPEAAVTVVRCAGGHEIVLRRVERPRPLARHSEGQLQIA
;
A
#
# COMPACT_ATOMS: atom_id res chain seq x y z
N MET A 1 -15.36 -4.26 6.03
CA MET A 1 -14.28 -3.36 6.49
C MET A 1 -13.35 -3.14 5.31
N THR A 2 -13.03 -1.90 4.99
CA THR A 2 -12.25 -1.53 3.80
C THR A 2 -10.99 -0.80 4.27
N THR A 3 -9.81 -1.33 3.94
CA THR A 3 -8.54 -0.71 4.30
C THR A 3 -8.17 0.32 3.24
N THR A 4 -7.87 1.55 3.62
CA THR A 4 -7.40 2.58 2.66
C THR A 4 -5.89 2.77 2.81
N VAL A 5 -5.17 2.74 1.69
CA VAL A 5 -3.72 2.95 1.61
C VAL A 5 -3.45 4.18 0.79
N TRP A 6 -2.74 5.15 1.38
CA TRP A 6 -2.36 6.38 0.71
C TRP A 6 -1.02 6.20 0.00
N LEU A 7 -1.00 6.48 -1.29
CA LEU A 7 0.17 6.36 -2.15
C LEU A 7 0.76 7.74 -2.42
N SER A 8 2.10 7.79 -2.51
CA SER A 8 2.79 8.98 -3.02
C SER A 8 2.46 9.19 -4.50
N PRO A 9 2.58 10.44 -5.02
CA PRO A 9 2.32 10.73 -6.43
C PRO A 9 3.14 9.88 -7.40
N SER A 10 4.33 9.44 -7.01
CA SER A 10 5.25 8.66 -7.85
C SER A 10 5.25 7.15 -7.57
N ALA A 11 4.39 6.66 -6.67
CA ALA A 11 4.36 5.24 -6.33
C ALA A 11 3.99 4.38 -7.54
N THR A 12 4.79 3.37 -7.83
CA THR A 12 4.55 2.33 -8.86
C THR A 12 4.32 0.95 -8.24
N ALA A 13 4.53 0.82 -6.93
CA ALA A 13 4.27 -0.38 -6.16
C ALA A 13 3.74 0.00 -4.77
N PHE A 14 3.10 -0.96 -4.11
CA PHE A 14 2.61 -0.83 -2.75
C PHE A 14 2.90 -2.09 -1.93
N SER A 15 3.02 -1.91 -0.63
CA SER A 15 3.05 -2.97 0.37
C SER A 15 2.27 -2.50 1.58
N CYS A 16 1.23 -3.23 1.95
CA CYS A 16 0.38 -2.92 3.10
C CYS A 16 -0.02 -4.19 3.86
N VAL A 17 -0.74 -4.00 4.96
CA VAL A 17 -1.29 -5.10 5.76
C VAL A 17 -2.81 -5.02 5.74
N CYS A 18 -3.45 -6.16 5.49
CA CYS A 18 -4.89 -6.29 5.64
C CYS A 18 -5.23 -6.51 7.12
N GLU A 19 -5.80 -5.50 7.77
CA GLU A 19 -6.15 -5.54 9.19
C GLU A 19 -7.08 -6.70 9.55
N PRO A 20 -8.17 -7.00 8.81
CA PRO A 20 -9.00 -8.17 9.10
C PRO A 20 -8.23 -9.50 9.08
N CYS A 21 -7.30 -9.67 8.13
CA CYS A 21 -6.46 -10.86 8.05
C CYS A 21 -5.49 -10.94 9.23
N LEU A 22 -4.89 -9.80 9.61
CA LEU A 22 -3.98 -9.74 10.75
C LEU A 22 -4.70 -10.07 12.06
N GLU A 23 -5.86 -9.49 12.30
CA GLU A 23 -6.66 -9.73 13.51
C GLU A 23 -7.20 -11.16 13.58
N ARG A 24 -7.54 -11.76 12.43
CA ARG A 24 -7.89 -13.18 12.38
C ARG A 24 -6.69 -14.05 12.74
N ALA A 25 -5.51 -13.78 12.18
CA ALA A 25 -4.31 -14.56 12.44
C ALA A 25 -3.85 -14.44 13.90
N ARG A 26 -3.86 -13.22 14.48
CA ARG A 26 -3.56 -12.99 15.90
C ARG A 26 -4.46 -13.80 16.82
N ARG A 27 -5.77 -13.84 16.54
CA ARG A 27 -6.73 -14.63 17.33
C ARG A 27 -6.54 -16.15 17.20
N SER A 28 -5.95 -16.63 16.11
CA SER A 28 -5.61 -18.05 15.96
C SER A 28 -4.34 -18.47 16.70
N GLY A 29 -3.64 -17.55 17.37
CA GLY A 29 -2.47 -17.88 18.21
C GLY A 29 -1.20 -18.23 17.42
N VAL A 30 -1.15 -17.90 16.13
CA VAL A 30 0.07 -18.07 15.32
C VAL A 30 1.13 -17.04 15.72
N LEU A 31 2.40 -17.31 15.39
CA LEU A 31 3.48 -16.37 15.62
C LEU A 31 3.22 -15.05 14.89
N PHE A 32 3.70 -13.94 15.47
CA PHE A 32 3.50 -12.62 14.89
C PHE A 32 4.06 -12.50 13.46
N ALA A 33 5.20 -13.13 13.18
CA ALA A 33 5.80 -13.14 11.84
C ALA A 33 4.89 -13.84 10.81
N ASP A 34 4.27 -14.96 11.19
CA ASP A 34 3.34 -15.69 10.32
C ASP A 34 2.05 -14.89 10.11
N ALA A 35 1.55 -14.24 11.17
CA ALA A 35 0.39 -13.36 11.07
C ALA A 35 0.63 -12.20 10.11
N LEU A 36 1.82 -11.58 10.16
CA LEU A 36 2.23 -10.54 9.22
C LEU A 36 2.35 -11.08 7.79
N SER A 37 2.93 -12.26 7.62
CA SER A 37 3.10 -12.89 6.31
C SER A 37 1.76 -13.12 5.62
N VAL A 38 0.79 -13.71 6.34
CA VAL A 38 -0.57 -13.98 5.84
C VAL A 38 -1.34 -12.70 5.54
N ALA A 39 -1.14 -11.64 6.32
CA ALA A 39 -1.86 -10.38 6.15
C ALA A 39 -1.19 -9.41 5.17
N SER A 40 0.04 -9.70 4.70
CA SER A 40 0.77 -8.82 3.79
C SER A 40 0.16 -8.84 2.39
N VAL A 41 -0.08 -7.65 1.85
CA VAL A 41 -0.56 -7.47 0.47
C VAL A 41 0.42 -6.56 -0.25
N ARG A 42 0.89 -7.01 -1.41
CA ARG A 42 1.87 -6.31 -2.23
C ARG A 42 1.45 -6.36 -3.69
N GLY A 43 1.82 -5.35 -4.45
CA GLY A 43 1.56 -5.32 -5.88
C GLY A 43 2.09 -4.07 -6.56
N ALA A 44 1.96 -4.06 -7.88
CA ALA A 44 2.21 -2.89 -8.70
C ALA A 44 0.95 -1.99 -8.73
N VAL A 45 1.17 -0.71 -8.99
CA VAL A 45 0.11 0.26 -9.24
C VAL A 45 0.50 1.11 -10.44
N ALA A 46 -0.44 1.34 -11.34
CA ALA A 46 -0.19 2.16 -12.52
C ALA A 46 0.09 3.63 -12.09
N PRO A 47 1.10 4.29 -12.68
CA PRO A 47 1.43 5.68 -12.37
C PRO A 47 0.23 6.64 -12.51
N GLU A 48 -0.60 6.41 -13.51
CA GLU A 48 -1.77 7.21 -13.87
C GLU A 48 -3.01 6.93 -13.01
N ALA A 49 -3.01 5.83 -12.25
CA ALA A 49 -4.15 5.49 -11.42
C ALA A 49 -4.21 6.38 -10.17
N ALA A 50 -5.26 7.21 -10.09
CA ALA A 50 -5.57 8.00 -8.90
C ALA A 50 -6.17 7.14 -7.77
N VAL A 51 -6.98 6.15 -8.13
CA VAL A 51 -7.58 5.18 -7.21
C VAL A 51 -7.50 3.79 -7.81
N THR A 52 -7.15 2.79 -7.00
CA THR A 52 -7.15 1.38 -7.40
C THR A 52 -7.75 0.56 -6.26
N VAL A 53 -8.59 -0.42 -6.61
CA VAL A 53 -9.13 -1.37 -5.64
C VAL A 53 -8.46 -2.71 -5.87
N VAL A 54 -7.84 -3.25 -4.83
CA VAL A 54 -7.26 -4.59 -4.82
C VAL A 54 -7.93 -5.43 -3.75
N ARG A 55 -7.87 -6.75 -3.90
CA ARG A 55 -8.36 -7.69 -2.89
C ARG A 55 -7.20 -8.47 -2.31
N CYS A 56 -7.19 -8.63 -0.99
CA CYS A 56 -6.26 -9.57 -0.36
C CYS A 56 -6.69 -11.03 -0.64
N ALA A 57 -5.84 -12.00 -0.32
CA ALA A 57 -6.17 -13.42 -0.46
C ALA A 57 -7.42 -13.85 0.34
N GLY A 58 -7.73 -13.14 1.43
CA GLY A 58 -8.95 -13.33 2.22
C GLY A 58 -10.20 -12.65 1.65
N GLY A 59 -10.11 -12.01 0.48
CA GLY A 59 -11.23 -11.33 -0.19
C GLY A 59 -11.56 -9.93 0.32
N HIS A 60 -10.81 -9.39 1.29
CA HIS A 60 -11.03 -8.03 1.80
C HIS A 60 -10.56 -6.99 0.79
N GLU A 61 -11.34 -5.92 0.66
CA GLU A 61 -11.03 -4.82 -0.24
C GLU A 61 -10.03 -3.85 0.39
N ILE A 62 -9.04 -3.47 -0.42
CA ILE A 62 -8.03 -2.48 -0.10
C ILE A 62 -8.10 -1.40 -1.18
N VAL A 63 -8.35 -0.18 -0.75
CA VAL A 63 -8.46 0.98 -1.63
C VAL A 63 -7.14 1.74 -1.60
N LEU A 64 -6.41 1.69 -2.70
CA LEU A 64 -5.20 2.47 -2.91
C LEU A 64 -5.62 3.85 -3.44
N ARG A 65 -5.21 4.92 -2.76
CA ARG A 65 -5.50 6.30 -3.15
C ARG A 65 -4.22 7.09 -3.29
N ARG A 66 -3.95 7.58 -4.50
CA ARG A 66 -2.84 8.48 -4.76
C ARG A 66 -3.19 9.85 -4.22
N VAL A 67 -2.34 10.37 -3.33
CA VAL A 67 -2.50 11.73 -2.79
C VAL A 67 -1.64 12.65 -3.63
N GLU A 68 -2.27 13.62 -4.29
CA GLU A 68 -1.53 14.71 -4.90
C GLU A 68 -0.82 15.52 -3.81
N ARG A 69 0.47 15.77 -4.01
CA ARG A 69 1.19 16.66 -3.10
C ARG A 69 0.63 18.08 -3.29
N PRO A 70 0.23 18.78 -2.20
CA PRO A 70 -0.19 20.18 -2.31
C PRO A 70 0.86 21.01 -3.05
N ARG A 71 0.43 21.86 -3.98
CA ARG A 71 1.32 22.68 -4.84
C ARG A 71 2.43 23.43 -4.08
N PRO A 72 2.21 23.99 -2.87
CA PRO A 72 3.26 24.70 -2.12
C PRO A 72 4.42 23.79 -1.66
N LEU A 73 4.21 22.47 -1.60
CA LEU A 73 5.19 21.47 -1.17
C LEU A 73 5.77 20.68 -2.34
N ALA A 74 5.33 20.95 -3.57
CA ALA A 74 5.86 20.31 -4.77
C ALA A 74 7.32 20.75 -5.00
N ARG A 75 8.28 19.99 -4.47
CA ARG A 75 9.68 20.12 -4.90
C ARG A 75 9.77 19.72 -6.37
N HIS A 76 10.16 20.68 -7.22
CA HIS A 76 10.73 20.40 -8.52
C HIS A 76 12.12 19.80 -8.29
N SER A 77 12.24 18.48 -8.41
CA SER A 77 13.52 17.80 -8.29
C SER A 77 14.32 17.98 -9.58
N GLU A 78 15.15 19.02 -9.67
CA GLU A 78 16.14 19.17 -10.76
C GLU A 78 17.43 18.35 -10.51
N GLY A 79 17.52 17.64 -9.39
CA GLY A 79 18.69 16.86 -9.00
C GLY A 79 18.42 15.36 -8.87
N GLN A 80 18.01 14.68 -9.95
CA GLN A 80 18.15 13.22 -9.97
C GLN A 80 19.62 12.92 -10.28
N LEU A 81 20.42 12.78 -9.22
CA LEU A 81 21.81 12.31 -9.28
C LEU A 81 21.85 11.02 -10.10
N GLN A 82 22.43 11.10 -11.30
CA GLN A 82 22.88 9.94 -12.03
C GLN A 82 24.06 9.36 -11.25
N ILE A 83 23.85 8.18 -10.67
CA ILE A 83 24.96 7.37 -10.16
C ILE A 83 25.56 6.70 -11.40
N ALA A 84 26.77 7.12 -11.75
CA ALA A 84 27.60 6.50 -12.79
C ALA A 84 28.14 5.13 -12.34
#